data_AF-A0A958XSK0-F1
#
_entry.id   AF-A0A958XSK0-F1
#
_cell.length_a   1.000
_cell.length_b   1.000
_cell.length_c   1.000
_cell.angle_alpha   90.00
_cell.angle_beta   90.00
_cell.angle_gamma   90.00
#
_symmetry.space_group_name_H-M   'P 1'
#
loop_
_entity.id
_entity.type
_entity.pdbx_description
1 polymer ?
#
loop_
_entity_poly.entity_id
_entity_poly.type
_entity_poly.pdbx_seq_one_letter_code
_entity_poly.pdbx_strand_id
1 'polypeptide(L)'
;MKRFFPAAFIFCLASCLSVVASAQAKVPRRTVLPASLKEVSGMVRTPAGDLWMLNDSRNPPELYRFDPEAGKVLEVRRLPVLNRDWEDLTTDDRGNLYIGDVGNNRNARKDLRIYIYNPQTETLDSILLSYPDQKAFAPADRKDWNYNCEAMVFFNDSLHLFSKNSFKGNFYTKHYVVPARPGEYVAELRDSICLKNRVVTGAAISSDNKTFSLTGYIIGKRLGIFPYTKASVFYFTDFQGSDFLHGKMEQRRLPKFLIARQYESITQWKDDCWLVANEGRKPQSQAVWRVKGKKNQPLSSGLTLKMK
;
A
#
# COMPACT_ATOMS: atom_id res chain seq x y z
N MET A 1 44.88 -67.67 -36.79
CA MET A 1 45.02 -66.50 -35.89
C MET A 1 43.86 -65.54 -36.17
N LYS A 2 42.82 -65.56 -35.32
CA LYS A 2 41.62 -64.71 -35.48
C LYS A 2 41.86 -63.39 -34.74
N ARG A 3 41.84 -62.26 -35.43
CA ARG A 3 41.92 -60.91 -34.84
C ARG A 3 40.52 -60.47 -34.41
N PHE A 4 40.35 -60.24 -33.11
CA PHE A 4 39.18 -59.62 -32.49
C PHE A 4 39.28 -58.09 -32.61
N PHE A 5 38.24 -57.44 -33.13
CA PHE A 5 38.01 -55.99 -32.97
C PHE A 5 37.08 -55.77 -31.77
N PRO A 6 37.38 -54.86 -30.83
CA PRO A 6 36.41 -54.49 -29.81
C PRO A 6 35.48 -53.40 -30.38
N ALA A 7 34.18 -53.64 -30.30
CA ALA A 7 33.15 -52.64 -30.55
C ALA A 7 33.15 -51.63 -29.40
N ALA A 8 33.43 -50.36 -29.70
CA ALA A 8 33.29 -49.26 -28.76
C ALA A 8 31.80 -48.94 -28.58
N PHE A 9 31.24 -49.32 -27.43
CA PHE A 9 29.89 -48.93 -27.01
C PHE A 9 29.91 -47.44 -26.62
N ILE A 10 29.39 -46.57 -27.48
CA ILE A 10 29.14 -45.17 -27.14
C ILE A 10 27.88 -45.14 -26.26
N PHE A 11 28.09 -45.01 -24.95
CA PHE A 11 27.02 -44.79 -23.98
C PHE A 11 26.60 -43.31 -24.06
N CYS A 12 25.57 -43.03 -24.87
CA CYS A 12 24.96 -41.70 -24.94
C CYS A 12 24.12 -41.49 -23.68
N LEU A 13 24.70 -40.90 -22.63
CA LEU A 13 23.96 -40.42 -21.46
C LEU A 13 23.09 -39.23 -21.89
N ALA A 14 21.84 -39.51 -22.24
CA ALA A 14 20.81 -38.50 -22.34
C ALA A 14 20.48 -38.01 -20.91
N SER A 15 21.18 -36.97 -20.46
CA SER A 15 20.84 -36.24 -19.24
C SER A 15 19.51 -35.53 -19.47
N CYS A 16 18.43 -36.16 -19.00
CA CYS A 16 17.11 -35.55 -18.95
C CYS A 16 17.17 -34.42 -17.90
N LEU A 17 17.43 -33.18 -18.35
CA LEU A 17 17.22 -31.99 -17.51
C LEU A 17 15.71 -31.85 -17.30
N SER A 18 15.23 -32.40 -16.19
CA SER A 18 13.92 -32.08 -15.64
C SER A 18 13.93 -30.61 -15.20
N VAL A 19 13.61 -29.70 -16.12
CA VAL A 19 13.25 -28.33 -15.75
C VAL A 19 11.93 -28.43 -15.00
N VAL A 20 12.00 -28.59 -13.68
CA VAL A 20 10.85 -28.40 -12.82
C VAL A 20 10.56 -26.90 -12.87
N ALA A 21 9.71 -26.50 -13.81
CA ALA A 21 9.07 -25.21 -13.77
C ALA A 21 8.23 -25.20 -12.47
N SER A 22 8.81 -24.64 -11.40
CA SER A 22 8.04 -24.30 -10.21
C SER A 22 6.94 -23.37 -10.69
N ALA A 23 5.70 -23.88 -10.73
CA ALA A 23 4.53 -23.04 -10.91
C ALA A 23 4.51 -22.10 -9.71
N GLN A 24 5.08 -20.91 -9.88
CA GLN A 24 5.17 -19.95 -8.80
C GLN A 24 3.73 -19.63 -8.38
N ALA A 25 3.39 -20.04 -7.16
CA ALA A 25 2.10 -19.74 -6.58
C ALA A 25 1.87 -18.23 -6.73
N LYS A 26 0.66 -17.89 -7.19
CA LYS A 26 0.30 -16.53 -7.56
C LYS A 26 -0.84 -16.13 -6.68
N VAL A 27 -0.67 -15.05 -5.90
CA VAL A 27 -1.73 -14.46 -5.08
C VAL A 27 -3.06 -14.48 -5.83
N PRO A 28 -4.12 -15.08 -5.26
CA PRO A 28 -5.45 -15.10 -5.85
C PRO A 28 -5.93 -13.69 -6.24
N ARG A 29 -6.90 -13.62 -7.16
CA ARG A 29 -7.49 -12.30 -7.52
C ARG A 29 -8.10 -11.59 -6.30
N ARG A 30 -8.63 -12.38 -5.37
CA ARG A 30 -9.25 -11.95 -4.13
C ARG A 30 -8.94 -12.98 -3.06
N THR A 31 -8.43 -12.52 -1.93
CA THR A 31 -8.22 -13.33 -0.73
C THR A 31 -9.03 -12.71 0.40
N VAL A 32 -9.97 -13.47 0.98
CA VAL A 32 -10.79 -12.99 2.10
C VAL A 32 -9.92 -12.91 3.35
N LEU A 33 -10.00 -11.79 4.08
CA LEU A 33 -9.29 -11.62 5.34
C LEU A 33 -10.14 -12.19 6.49
N PRO A 34 -9.51 -12.72 7.55
CA PRO A 34 -10.23 -13.22 8.72
C PRO A 34 -10.96 -12.09 9.47
N ALA A 35 -11.90 -12.47 10.35
CA ALA A 35 -12.68 -11.52 11.14
C ALA A 35 -11.83 -10.58 12.01
N SER A 36 -10.63 -11.00 12.41
CA SER A 36 -9.68 -10.18 13.17
C SER A 36 -9.09 -9.02 12.36
N LEU A 37 -9.17 -9.04 11.02
CA LEU A 37 -8.69 -7.98 10.12
C LEU A 37 -9.85 -7.23 9.44
N LYS A 38 -10.96 -7.05 10.17
CA LYS A 38 -12.19 -6.47 9.63
C LYS A 38 -12.03 -5.01 9.21
N GLU A 39 -11.26 -4.23 9.95
CA GLU A 39 -11.09 -2.77 9.75
C GLU A 39 -9.67 -2.48 9.23
N VAL A 40 -9.16 -3.33 8.32
CA VAL A 40 -7.82 -3.17 7.76
C VAL A 40 -7.63 -1.77 7.17
N SER A 41 -6.60 -1.05 7.62
CA SER A 41 -6.22 0.29 7.15
C SER A 41 -4.76 0.37 6.71
N GLY A 42 -3.88 -0.53 7.16
CA GLY A 42 -2.48 -0.55 6.72
C GLY A 42 -2.04 -1.92 6.24
N MET A 43 -1.24 -1.98 5.18
CA MET A 43 -0.49 -3.18 4.80
C MET A 43 0.82 -2.87 4.09
N VAL A 44 1.83 -3.70 4.32
CA VAL A 44 3.10 -3.64 3.59
C VAL A 44 3.63 -5.04 3.32
N ARG A 45 4.20 -5.24 2.13
CA ARG A 45 4.81 -6.53 1.74
C ARG A 45 6.18 -6.70 2.37
N THR A 46 6.45 -7.90 2.88
CA THR A 46 7.78 -8.28 3.36
C THR A 46 8.64 -8.86 2.23
N PRO A 47 9.98 -8.88 2.39
CA PRO A 47 10.87 -9.56 1.45
C PRO A 47 10.53 -11.04 1.24
N ALA A 48 10.02 -11.72 2.29
CA ALA A 48 9.61 -13.12 2.25
C ALA A 48 8.35 -13.36 1.39
N GLY A 49 7.61 -12.31 1.05
CA GLY A 49 6.37 -12.42 0.28
C GLY A 49 5.15 -12.77 1.14
N ASP A 50 5.14 -12.34 2.40
CA ASP A 50 3.92 -12.19 3.21
C ASP A 50 3.63 -10.69 3.44
N LEU A 51 2.57 -10.37 4.18
CA LEU A 51 2.15 -9.00 4.49
C LEU A 51 2.22 -8.75 5.98
N TRP A 52 2.74 -7.61 6.40
CA TRP A 52 2.32 -7.00 7.66
C TRP A 52 1.04 -6.21 7.43
N MET A 53 0.09 -6.30 8.35
CA MET A 53 -1.20 -5.62 8.29
C MET A 53 -1.60 -5.09 9.67
N LEU A 54 -2.45 -4.06 9.70
CA LEU A 54 -3.05 -3.51 10.91
C LEU A 54 -4.51 -3.12 10.67
N ASN A 55 -5.26 -2.95 11.76
CA ASN A 55 -6.60 -2.38 11.72
C ASN A 55 -6.61 -0.92 12.21
N ASP A 56 -7.63 -0.19 11.77
CA ASP A 56 -7.96 1.16 12.21
C ASP A 56 -8.34 1.24 13.70
N SER A 57 -8.62 2.44 14.18
CA SER A 57 -9.01 2.81 15.54
C SER A 57 -10.06 1.88 16.16
N ARG A 58 -10.09 1.88 17.50
CA ARG A 58 -10.97 1.03 18.34
C ARG A 58 -10.66 -0.46 18.26
N ASN A 59 -9.67 -0.87 17.48
CA ASN A 59 -9.10 -2.21 17.53
C ASN A 59 -7.89 -2.23 18.48
N PRO A 60 -7.48 -3.42 18.93
CA PRO A 60 -6.20 -3.61 19.58
C PRO A 60 -5.00 -3.04 18.79
N PRO A 61 -3.91 -2.62 19.47
CA PRO A 61 -2.65 -2.21 18.86
C PRO A 61 -1.87 -3.45 18.37
N GLU A 62 -2.41 -4.13 17.36
CA GLU A 62 -1.89 -5.40 16.88
C GLU A 62 -1.43 -5.32 15.42
N LEU A 63 -0.26 -5.90 15.16
CA LEU A 63 0.26 -6.18 13.83
C LEU A 63 0.00 -7.63 13.47
N TYR A 64 -0.49 -7.88 12.26
CA TYR A 64 -0.81 -9.21 11.75
C TYR A 64 0.15 -9.54 10.60
N ARG A 65 0.86 -10.66 10.70
CA ARG A 65 1.59 -11.23 9.56
C ARG A 65 0.65 -12.15 8.80
N PHE A 66 0.38 -11.86 7.54
CA PHE A 66 -0.65 -12.52 6.74
C PHE A 66 -0.07 -13.05 5.43
N ASP A 67 -0.33 -14.32 5.12
CA ASP A 67 -0.04 -14.94 3.84
C ASP A 67 -1.23 -14.74 2.89
N PRO A 68 -1.12 -13.89 1.85
CA PRO A 68 -2.21 -13.65 0.92
C PRO A 68 -2.40 -14.75 -0.13
N GLU A 69 -1.44 -15.68 -0.27
CA GLU A 69 -1.56 -16.84 -1.14
C GLU A 69 -2.34 -17.97 -0.45
N ALA A 70 -1.97 -18.27 0.80
CA ALA A 70 -2.68 -19.25 1.62
C ALA A 70 -3.97 -18.71 2.26
N GLY A 71 -4.11 -17.38 2.36
CA GLY A 71 -5.23 -16.71 3.03
C GLY A 71 -5.24 -16.92 4.54
N LYS A 72 -4.07 -16.91 5.18
CA LYS A 72 -3.91 -17.26 6.61
C LYS A 72 -3.10 -16.21 7.36
N VAL A 73 -3.48 -15.97 8.61
CA VAL A 73 -2.63 -15.24 9.57
C VAL A 73 -1.54 -16.19 10.04
N LEU A 74 -0.30 -15.77 9.87
CA LEU A 74 0.90 -16.49 10.30
C LEU A 74 1.26 -16.13 11.74
N GLU A 75 1.01 -14.89 12.14
CA GLU A 75 1.46 -14.33 13.42
C GLU A 75 0.66 -13.08 13.78
N VAL A 76 0.52 -12.82 15.08
CA VAL A 76 -0.06 -11.58 15.63
C VAL A 76 0.88 -11.05 16.71
N ARG A 77 1.18 -9.76 16.65
CA ARG A 77 2.02 -9.07 17.65
C ARG A 77 1.28 -7.88 18.23
N ARG A 78 1.12 -7.87 19.54
CA ARG A 78 0.56 -6.73 20.27
C ARG A 78 1.69 -5.79 20.66
N LEU A 79 1.55 -4.51 20.33
CA LEU A 79 2.51 -3.48 20.71
C LEU A 79 2.14 -2.83 22.05
N PRO A 80 3.12 -2.39 22.85
CA PRO A 80 2.90 -1.73 24.15
C PRO A 80 2.48 -0.25 24.01
N VAL A 81 1.56 0.05 23.10
CA VAL A 81 1.03 1.40 22.82
C VAL A 81 -0.48 1.33 22.62
N LEU A 82 -1.13 2.49 22.47
CA LEU A 82 -2.56 2.53 22.12
C LEU A 82 -2.72 2.74 20.63
N ASN A 83 -3.70 2.04 20.03
CA ASN A 83 -4.22 2.37 18.72
C ASN A 83 -5.27 3.48 18.89
N ARG A 84 -4.84 4.73 18.73
CA ARG A 84 -5.75 5.88 18.85
C ARG A 84 -6.45 6.17 17.52
N ASP A 85 -5.70 6.25 16.42
CA ASP A 85 -6.21 6.37 15.05
C ASP A 85 -5.14 5.87 14.04
N TRP A 86 -4.92 4.54 13.99
CA TRP A 86 -3.93 3.91 13.10
C TRP A 86 -4.43 3.78 11.66
N GLU A 87 -3.86 4.55 10.74
CA GLU A 87 -4.45 4.69 9.41
C GLU A 87 -3.64 4.05 8.29
N ASP A 88 -2.32 3.91 8.40
CA ASP A 88 -1.51 3.28 7.34
C ASP A 88 -0.19 2.67 7.87
N LEU A 89 0.45 1.84 7.06
CA LEU A 89 1.65 1.08 7.37
C LEU A 89 2.64 1.09 6.20
N THR A 90 3.91 1.40 6.48
CA THR A 90 5.00 1.29 5.50
C THR A 90 6.27 0.69 6.14
N THR A 91 7.32 0.44 5.35
CA THR A 91 8.58 -0.15 5.84
C THR A 91 9.78 0.51 5.20
N ASP A 92 10.90 0.55 5.91
CA ASP A 92 12.22 0.83 5.31
C ASP A 92 12.94 -0.45 4.87
N ASP A 93 14.09 -0.28 4.20
CA ASP A 93 14.95 -1.36 3.71
C ASP A 93 15.61 -2.16 4.85
N ARG A 94 15.56 -1.67 6.09
CA ARG A 94 16.07 -2.37 7.29
C ARG A 94 14.99 -3.19 7.99
N GLY A 95 13.76 -3.19 7.46
CA GLY A 95 12.63 -3.91 8.02
C GLY A 95 11.95 -3.20 9.20
N ASN A 96 12.24 -1.91 9.43
CA ASN A 96 11.49 -1.12 10.39
C ASN A 96 10.11 -0.81 9.81
N LEU A 97 9.07 -1.13 10.57
CA LEU A 97 7.69 -0.80 10.26
C LEU A 97 7.35 0.57 10.82
N TYR A 98 6.73 1.40 9.98
CA TYR A 98 6.24 2.73 10.35
C TYR A 98 4.72 2.69 10.39
N ILE A 99 4.16 2.90 11.59
CA ILE A 99 2.73 2.78 11.87
C ILE A 99 2.16 4.18 12.11
N GLY A 100 1.30 4.66 11.22
CA GLY A 100 0.75 6.00 11.30
C GLY A 100 -0.42 6.11 12.27
N ASP A 101 -0.19 6.55 13.52
CA ASP A 101 -1.24 7.02 14.45
C ASP A 101 -1.52 8.51 14.19
N VAL A 102 -1.96 8.77 12.96
CA VAL A 102 -2.06 10.10 12.34
C VAL A 102 -3.48 10.44 11.88
N GLY A 103 -4.43 9.53 12.11
CA GLY A 103 -5.85 9.81 11.94
C GLY A 103 -6.31 10.95 12.84
N ASN A 104 -7.13 11.81 12.25
CA ASN A 104 -7.59 13.06 12.82
C ASN A 104 -8.89 13.52 12.18
N ASN A 105 -9.88 12.63 12.13
CA ASN A 105 -11.19 12.87 11.53
C ASN A 105 -11.90 14.15 12.04
N ARG A 106 -11.60 14.58 13.27
CA ARG A 106 -12.13 15.80 13.89
C ARG A 106 -11.22 17.03 13.75
N ASN A 107 -10.05 16.90 13.11
CA ASN A 107 -9.07 17.96 12.90
C ASN A 107 -8.64 18.65 14.22
N ALA A 108 -8.67 17.92 15.34
CA ALA A 108 -8.48 18.44 16.69
C ALA A 108 -7.33 17.77 17.47
N ARG A 109 -6.72 16.70 16.92
CA ARG A 109 -5.56 16.03 17.51
C ARG A 109 -4.33 16.96 17.49
N LYS A 110 -3.58 16.95 18.59
CA LYS A 110 -2.29 17.67 18.75
C LYS A 110 -1.10 16.75 19.01
N ASP A 111 -1.35 15.44 19.02
CA ASP A 111 -0.43 14.39 19.45
C ASP A 111 -0.29 13.31 18.36
N LEU A 112 -0.33 13.75 17.10
CA LEU A 112 -0.13 12.88 15.94
C LEU A 112 1.28 12.28 16.03
N ARG A 113 1.38 10.99 15.71
CA ARG A 113 2.64 10.29 15.81
C ARG A 113 2.73 9.15 14.81
N ILE A 114 3.96 8.75 14.51
CA ILE A 114 4.26 7.55 13.76
C ILE A 114 5.13 6.66 14.64
N TYR A 115 4.69 5.44 14.92
CA TYR A 115 5.52 4.49 15.65
C TYR A 115 6.52 3.83 14.70
N ILE A 116 7.75 3.64 15.17
CA ILE A 116 8.81 2.90 14.47
C ILE A 116 9.00 1.60 15.23
N TYR A 117 8.59 0.48 14.63
CA TYR A 117 8.69 -0.84 15.24
C TYR A 117 9.57 -1.76 14.40
N ASN A 118 10.56 -2.39 15.02
CA ASN A 118 11.37 -3.41 14.35
C ASN A 118 10.90 -4.82 14.79
N PRO A 119 10.37 -5.65 13.88
CA PRO A 119 9.90 -6.98 14.24
C PRO A 119 11.02 -7.96 14.63
N GLN A 120 12.28 -7.71 14.31
CA GLN A 120 13.36 -8.63 14.64
C GLN A 120 13.92 -8.37 16.03
N THR A 121 14.08 -7.10 16.40
CA THR A 121 14.62 -6.67 17.70
C THR A 121 13.54 -6.34 18.73
N GLU A 122 12.28 -6.24 18.29
CA GLU A 122 11.13 -5.79 19.08
C GLU A 122 11.28 -4.39 19.68
N THR A 123 12.19 -3.58 19.13
CA THR A 123 12.38 -2.19 19.55
C THR A 123 11.25 -1.32 19.03
N LEU A 124 10.79 -0.40 19.87
CA LEU A 124 9.72 0.55 19.57
C LEU A 124 10.16 1.97 19.90
N ASP A 125 10.00 2.86 18.94
CA ASP A 125 10.21 4.30 19.08
C ASP A 125 9.09 5.07 18.37
N SER A 126 9.16 6.40 18.32
CA SER A 126 8.15 7.21 17.66
C SER A 126 8.69 8.52 17.10
N ILE A 127 7.97 9.01 16.10
CA ILE A 127 8.06 10.36 15.56
C ILE A 127 6.80 11.09 16.02
N LEU A 128 6.96 12.19 16.77
CA LEU A 128 5.88 13.15 17.00
C LEU A 128 5.86 14.16 15.87
N LEU A 129 4.67 14.49 15.36
CA LEU A 129 4.54 15.47 14.29
C LEU A 129 3.38 16.45 14.49
N SER A 130 3.57 17.65 13.95
CA SER A 130 2.54 18.67 13.79
C SER A 130 2.54 19.21 12.37
N TYR A 131 1.38 19.64 11.88
CA TYR A 131 1.28 20.27 10.56
C TYR A 131 1.62 21.76 10.66
N PRO A 132 2.40 22.31 9.71
CA PRO A 132 2.86 23.69 9.76
C PRO A 132 1.70 24.70 9.63
N ASP A 133 0.61 24.30 8.96
CA ASP A 133 -0.54 25.11 8.60
C ASP A 133 -1.78 24.87 9.48
N GLN A 134 -1.75 23.90 10.40
CA GLN A 134 -2.84 23.69 11.36
C GLN A 134 -2.75 24.66 12.55
N LYS A 135 -3.36 25.84 12.40
CA LYS A 135 -3.35 26.88 13.45
C LYS A 135 -4.46 26.72 14.50
N ALA A 136 -5.48 25.92 14.23
CA ALA A 136 -6.63 25.68 15.10
C ALA A 136 -6.99 24.19 15.20
N PHE A 137 -7.57 23.79 16.34
CA PHE A 137 -7.81 22.39 16.71
C PHE A 137 -9.21 22.22 17.34
N ALA A 138 -10.30 22.20 16.58
CA ALA A 138 -10.40 22.21 15.11
C ALA A 138 -10.55 23.62 14.51
N PRO A 139 -10.25 23.81 13.21
CA PRO A 139 -10.66 25.01 12.48
C PRO A 139 -12.18 25.23 12.57
N ALA A 140 -12.60 26.49 12.67
CA ALA A 140 -14.01 26.84 12.82
C ALA A 140 -14.84 26.52 11.57
N ASP A 141 -14.32 26.82 10.37
CA ASP A 141 -14.96 26.40 9.13
C ASP A 141 -14.56 24.96 8.78
N ARG A 142 -15.56 24.10 8.59
CA ARG A 142 -15.36 22.70 8.17
C ARG A 142 -14.78 22.58 6.76
N LYS A 143 -14.82 23.64 5.95
CA LYS A 143 -14.16 23.66 4.63
C LYS A 143 -12.64 23.66 4.74
N ASP A 144 -12.11 24.12 5.86
CA ASP A 144 -10.67 24.17 6.14
C ASP A 144 -10.14 22.86 6.75
N TRP A 145 -11.01 21.87 6.96
CA TRP A 145 -10.63 20.58 7.54
C TRP A 145 -9.89 19.73 6.50
N ASN A 146 -8.57 19.71 6.60
CA ASN A 146 -7.69 18.86 5.79
C ASN A 146 -6.40 18.46 6.55
N TYR A 147 -6.59 18.09 7.83
CA TYR A 147 -5.53 17.66 8.75
C TYR A 147 -5.74 16.22 9.24
N ASN A 148 -6.57 15.45 8.54
CA ASN A 148 -6.71 14.01 8.67
C ASN A 148 -5.75 13.34 7.69
N CYS A 149 -4.84 12.47 8.16
CA CYS A 149 -3.92 11.75 7.28
C CYS A 149 -4.25 10.27 7.29
N GLU A 150 -4.34 9.66 6.11
CA GLU A 150 -4.70 8.25 5.97
C GLU A 150 -3.81 7.51 4.96
N ALA A 151 -2.66 8.07 4.62
CA ALA A 151 -1.77 7.50 3.63
C ALA A 151 -0.33 7.88 3.94
N MET A 152 0.56 6.89 3.91
CA MET A 152 1.97 7.09 4.24
C MET A 152 2.86 6.16 3.42
N VAL A 153 4.00 6.69 2.97
CA VAL A 153 5.06 5.87 2.36
C VAL A 153 6.43 6.29 2.86
N PHE A 154 7.31 5.32 3.05
CA PHE A 154 8.73 5.57 3.27
C PHE A 154 9.44 5.75 1.93
N PHE A 155 10.30 6.77 1.85
CA PHE A 155 11.16 7.00 0.70
C PHE A 155 12.50 7.56 1.16
N ASN A 156 13.58 6.83 0.86
CA ASN A 156 14.97 7.13 1.24
C ASN A 156 15.18 7.30 2.75
N ASP A 157 15.01 8.51 3.29
CA ASP A 157 15.29 8.86 4.69
C ASP A 157 14.09 9.50 5.40
N SER A 158 12.94 9.54 4.71
CA SER A 158 11.79 10.35 5.10
C SER A 158 10.48 9.58 4.93
N LEU A 159 9.49 9.98 5.72
CA LEU A 159 8.11 9.55 5.60
C LEU A 159 7.31 10.63 4.89
N HIS A 160 6.56 10.20 3.88
CA HIS A 160 5.72 11.04 3.05
C HIS A 160 4.26 10.73 3.40
N LEU A 161 3.55 11.73 3.92
CA LEU A 161 2.20 11.64 4.44
C LEU A 161 1.22 12.35 3.51
N PHE A 162 0.03 11.76 3.30
CA PHE A 162 -0.98 12.32 2.42
C PHE A 162 -2.32 12.47 3.13
N SER A 163 -2.85 13.69 3.14
CA SER A 163 -4.09 13.98 3.86
C SER A 163 -5.32 13.42 3.13
N LYS A 164 -6.28 12.93 3.92
CA LYS A 164 -7.64 12.66 3.46
C LYS A 164 -8.52 13.87 3.72
N ASN A 165 -8.96 14.46 2.63
CA ASN A 165 -9.98 15.50 2.69
C ASN A 165 -11.35 14.93 3.08
N SER A 166 -12.27 15.79 3.51
CA SER A 166 -13.67 15.41 3.71
C SER A 166 -14.33 15.02 2.37
N PHE A 167 -15.27 14.06 2.41
CA PHE A 167 -16.11 13.72 1.24
C PHE A 167 -16.93 14.90 0.71
N LYS A 168 -17.09 15.98 1.50
CA LYS A 168 -17.76 17.22 1.13
C LYS A 168 -16.78 18.40 0.93
N GLY A 169 -15.48 18.14 1.04
CA GLY A 169 -14.44 19.15 0.88
C GLY A 169 -14.09 19.40 -0.59
N ASN A 170 -12.95 20.06 -0.81
CA ASN A 170 -12.46 20.43 -2.14
C ASN A 170 -11.62 19.33 -2.83
N PHE A 171 -11.50 18.15 -2.21
CA PHE A 171 -10.75 16.98 -2.71
C PHE A 171 -9.24 17.19 -2.93
N TYR A 172 -8.65 18.23 -2.33
CA TYR A 172 -7.20 18.35 -2.26
C TYR A 172 -6.65 17.39 -1.20
N THR A 173 -5.69 16.56 -1.58
CA THR A 173 -4.80 15.85 -0.66
C THR A 173 -3.51 16.66 -0.54
N LYS A 174 -3.08 16.94 0.69
CA LYS A 174 -1.82 17.63 0.98
C LYS A 174 -0.73 16.59 1.19
N HIS A 175 0.47 16.87 0.69
CA HIS A 175 1.65 16.05 0.87
C HIS A 175 2.57 16.69 1.90
N TYR A 176 2.76 15.99 3.02
CA TYR A 176 3.67 16.38 4.09
C TYR A 176 4.87 15.45 4.18
N VAL A 177 5.99 15.94 4.69
CA VAL A 177 7.21 15.14 4.88
C VAL A 177 7.84 15.35 6.25
N VAL A 178 8.28 14.25 6.86
CA VAL A 178 9.05 14.23 8.12
C VAL A 178 10.22 13.24 8.01
N PRO A 179 11.35 13.47 8.70
CA PRO A 179 12.44 12.49 8.76
C PRO A 179 11.97 11.15 9.35
N ALA A 180 12.45 10.03 8.77
CA ALA A 180 12.15 8.66 9.22
C ALA A 180 13.05 8.22 10.38
N ARG A 181 13.16 9.07 11.42
CA ARG A 181 13.97 8.79 12.62
C ARG A 181 13.28 9.38 13.85
N PRO A 182 13.47 8.78 15.04
CA PRO A 182 12.86 9.29 16.28
C PRO A 182 13.06 10.79 16.48
N GLY A 183 12.04 11.44 17.03
CA GLY A 183 12.09 12.87 17.33
C GLY A 183 10.73 13.56 17.20
N GLU A 184 10.75 14.87 17.41
CA GLU A 184 9.60 15.75 17.24
C GLU A 184 9.84 16.70 16.07
N TYR A 185 8.88 16.76 15.14
CA TYR A 185 9.03 17.56 13.92
C TYR A 185 7.77 18.38 13.62
N VAL A 186 7.99 19.58 13.08
CA VAL A 186 6.97 20.24 12.27
C VAL A 186 7.13 19.69 10.85
N ALA A 187 6.07 19.11 10.31
CA ALA A 187 6.13 18.54 8.97
C ALA A 187 6.36 19.63 7.91
N GLU A 188 7.07 19.29 6.83
CA GLU A 188 7.16 20.14 5.66
C GLU A 188 5.90 19.94 4.81
N LEU A 189 5.09 20.99 4.58
CA LEU A 189 4.04 20.95 3.57
C LEU A 189 4.68 21.14 2.20
N ARG A 190 4.84 20.05 1.45
CA ARG A 190 5.60 20.03 0.19
C ARG A 190 4.75 20.38 -1.02
N ASP A 191 3.54 19.81 -1.11
CA ASP A 191 2.66 20.01 -2.26
C ASP A 191 1.20 19.62 -1.94
N SER A 192 0.30 19.75 -2.91
CA SER A 192 -1.05 19.21 -2.86
C SER A 192 -1.60 18.89 -4.26
N ILE A 193 -2.45 17.87 -4.36
CA ILE A 193 -3.14 17.52 -5.61
C ILE A 193 -4.64 17.38 -5.41
N CYS A 194 -5.43 17.88 -6.37
CA CYS A 194 -6.87 17.69 -6.39
C CYS A 194 -7.25 16.38 -7.09
N LEU A 195 -7.70 15.39 -6.32
CA LEU A 195 -8.20 14.12 -6.85
C LEU A 195 -9.74 14.18 -6.89
N LYS A 196 -10.29 14.84 -7.91
CA LYS A 196 -11.73 15.13 -7.99
C LYS A 196 -12.60 13.90 -7.70
N ASN A 197 -13.48 14.03 -6.72
CA ASN A 197 -14.34 12.95 -6.22
C ASN A 197 -13.57 11.72 -5.72
N ARG A 198 -12.41 11.89 -5.10
CA ARG A 198 -11.72 10.86 -4.32
C ARG A 198 -11.10 11.51 -3.10
N VAL A 199 -11.19 10.83 -1.98
CA VAL A 199 -10.40 11.10 -0.79
C VAL A 199 -9.38 9.98 -0.67
N VAL A 200 -8.14 10.31 -0.32
CA VAL A 200 -7.01 9.38 -0.25
C VAL A 200 -7.08 8.56 1.03
N THR A 201 -6.72 7.28 0.94
CA THR A 201 -6.82 6.31 2.04
C THR A 201 -5.74 5.24 1.98
N GLY A 202 -4.60 5.54 1.37
CA GLY A 202 -3.43 4.66 1.41
C GLY A 202 -2.43 5.02 0.33
N ALA A 203 -1.15 4.81 0.62
CA ALA A 203 -0.06 5.06 -0.31
C ALA A 203 0.91 3.88 -0.37
N ALA A 204 1.57 3.71 -1.52
CA ALA A 204 2.69 2.80 -1.64
C ALA A 204 3.60 3.19 -2.80
N ILE A 205 4.88 2.85 -2.69
CA ILE A 205 5.87 3.00 -3.76
C ILE A 205 6.32 1.63 -4.24
N SER A 206 6.63 1.52 -5.53
CA SER A 206 7.22 0.31 -6.08
C SER A 206 8.64 0.11 -5.57
N SER A 207 9.07 -1.14 -5.47
CA SER A 207 10.41 -1.59 -5.09
C SER A 207 11.54 -1.03 -5.95
N ASP A 208 11.26 -0.63 -7.20
CA ASP A 208 12.23 0.06 -8.07
C ASP A 208 12.19 1.60 -7.92
N ASN A 209 11.35 2.11 -7.01
CA ASN A 209 11.14 3.53 -6.73
C ASN A 209 10.64 4.36 -7.93
N LYS A 210 10.09 3.72 -8.98
CA LYS A 210 9.64 4.42 -10.21
C LYS A 210 8.14 4.66 -10.30
N THR A 211 7.36 4.03 -9.42
CA THR A 211 5.91 4.13 -9.41
C THR A 211 5.42 4.42 -8.01
N PHE A 212 4.90 5.62 -7.79
CA PHE A 212 4.19 5.98 -6.58
C PHE A 212 2.70 5.76 -6.79
N SER A 213 1.98 5.33 -5.75
CA SER A 213 0.56 5.05 -5.83
C SER A 213 -0.21 5.65 -4.67
N LEU A 214 -1.42 6.13 -4.98
CA LEU A 214 -2.44 6.50 -4.02
C LEU A 214 -3.70 5.68 -4.28
N THR A 215 -4.28 5.08 -3.24
CA THR A 215 -5.66 4.58 -3.30
C THR A 215 -6.61 5.63 -2.72
N GLY A 216 -7.83 5.65 -3.22
CA GLY A 216 -8.85 6.53 -2.70
C GLY A 216 -10.23 6.20 -3.23
N TYR A 217 -11.24 6.70 -2.53
CA TYR A 217 -12.63 6.47 -2.90
C TYR A 217 -13.55 7.67 -2.65
N ILE A 218 -14.78 7.55 -3.13
CA ILE A 218 -15.87 8.47 -2.79
C ILE A 218 -17.11 7.65 -2.53
N ILE A 219 -17.82 8.02 -1.47
CA ILE A 219 -19.14 7.51 -1.15
C ILE A 219 -20.21 8.51 -1.62
N GLY A 220 -21.36 8.00 -2.01
CA GLY A 220 -22.51 8.83 -2.36
C GLY A 220 -23.80 8.03 -2.38
N LYS A 221 -24.90 8.69 -2.76
CA LYS A 221 -26.19 8.04 -2.96
C LYS A 221 -26.67 8.25 -4.39
N ARG A 222 -27.02 7.17 -5.09
CA ARG A 222 -27.69 7.19 -6.40
C ARG A 222 -29.19 7.32 -6.14
N LEU A 223 -29.85 8.23 -6.86
CA LEU A 223 -31.27 8.56 -6.67
C LEU A 223 -31.62 8.93 -5.22
N GLY A 224 -30.67 9.52 -4.47
CA GLY A 224 -30.88 9.93 -3.08
C GLY A 224 -30.91 8.81 -2.03
N ILE A 225 -31.10 7.55 -2.41
CA ILE A 225 -31.30 6.44 -1.46
C ILE A 225 -30.31 5.27 -1.60
N PHE A 226 -29.80 4.98 -2.79
CA PHE A 226 -28.95 3.81 -3.00
C PHE A 226 -27.47 4.14 -2.78
N PRO A 227 -26.81 3.66 -1.71
CA PRO A 227 -25.41 3.98 -1.47
C PRO A 227 -24.53 3.41 -2.59
N TYR A 228 -23.50 4.14 -2.98
CA TYR A 228 -22.47 3.66 -3.90
C TYR A 228 -21.09 4.10 -3.41
N THR A 229 -20.07 3.31 -3.78
CA THR A 229 -18.67 3.74 -3.69
C THR A 229 -18.00 3.65 -5.04
N LYS A 230 -17.13 4.61 -5.31
CA LYS A 230 -16.28 4.68 -6.49
C LYS A 230 -14.84 4.77 -6.02
N ALA A 231 -14.14 3.64 -6.00
CA ALA A 231 -12.73 3.57 -5.62
C ALA A 231 -11.80 3.62 -6.85
N SER A 232 -10.56 4.06 -6.66
CA SER A 232 -9.53 4.15 -7.69
C SER A 232 -8.14 4.03 -7.07
N VAL A 233 -7.20 3.56 -7.88
CA VAL A 233 -5.76 3.75 -7.65
C VAL A 233 -5.27 4.78 -8.64
N PHE A 234 -4.44 5.69 -8.19
CA PHE A 234 -3.70 6.65 -9.01
C PHE A 234 -2.24 6.23 -8.97
N TYR A 235 -1.66 5.97 -10.14
CA TYR A 235 -0.24 5.66 -10.29
C TYR A 235 0.47 6.88 -10.86
N PHE A 236 1.53 7.31 -10.21
CA PHE A 236 2.41 8.38 -10.63
C PHE A 236 3.74 7.79 -11.08
N THR A 237 4.23 8.24 -12.21
CA THR A 237 5.48 7.79 -12.86
C THR A 237 6.24 9.00 -13.40
N ASP A 238 7.47 8.81 -13.84
CA ASP A 238 8.29 9.89 -14.43
C ASP A 238 8.53 11.09 -13.46
N PHE A 239 8.34 10.89 -12.16
CA PHE A 239 8.70 11.87 -11.13
C PHE A 239 10.21 11.83 -10.86
N GLN A 240 10.74 12.93 -10.31
CA GLN A 240 12.15 13.04 -9.91
C GLN A 240 12.28 13.02 -8.39
N GLY A 241 13.13 12.14 -7.86
CA GLY A 241 13.29 11.97 -6.42
C GLY A 241 11.95 11.72 -5.72
N SER A 242 11.58 12.58 -4.78
CA SER A 242 10.32 12.48 -4.03
C SER A 242 9.20 13.39 -4.55
N ASP A 243 9.34 13.97 -5.74
CA ASP A 243 8.36 14.87 -6.34
C ASP A 243 7.19 14.12 -6.98
N PHE A 244 6.54 13.26 -6.19
CA PHE A 244 5.65 12.23 -6.71
C PHE A 244 4.43 12.80 -7.46
N LEU A 245 3.86 13.89 -6.96
CA LEU A 245 2.58 14.44 -7.42
C LEU A 245 2.69 15.19 -8.76
N HIS A 246 3.89 15.59 -9.17
CA HIS A 246 4.18 16.16 -10.48
C HIS A 246 4.51 15.10 -11.54
N GLY A 247 4.59 13.82 -11.16
CA GLY A 247 4.74 12.72 -12.11
C GLY A 247 3.51 12.55 -13.02
N LYS A 248 3.70 11.83 -14.12
CA LYS A 248 2.61 11.40 -15.01
C LYS A 248 1.64 10.48 -14.26
N MET A 249 0.39 10.91 -14.15
CA MET A 249 -0.67 10.21 -13.43
C MET A 249 -1.54 9.32 -14.35
N GLU A 250 -1.66 8.02 -14.04
CA GLU A 250 -2.66 7.09 -14.59
C GLU A 250 -3.68 6.71 -13.50
N GLN A 251 -4.98 6.88 -13.77
CA GLN A 251 -6.04 6.45 -12.87
C GLN A 251 -6.61 5.08 -13.29
N ARG A 252 -6.73 4.16 -12.32
CA ARG A 252 -7.40 2.87 -12.50
C ARG A 252 -8.59 2.70 -11.58
N ARG A 253 -9.66 2.12 -12.12
CA ARG A 253 -10.84 1.75 -11.34
C ARG A 253 -10.60 0.45 -10.59
N LEU A 254 -10.82 0.48 -9.27
CA LEU A 254 -10.85 -0.72 -8.45
C LEU A 254 -12.14 -1.51 -8.69
N PRO A 255 -12.14 -2.83 -8.42
CA PRO A 255 -13.31 -3.69 -8.62
C PRO A 255 -14.57 -3.11 -7.96
N LYS A 256 -15.60 -2.94 -8.78
CA LYS A 256 -16.93 -2.51 -8.35
C LYS A 256 -17.71 -3.72 -7.83
N PHE A 257 -18.53 -3.49 -6.81
CA PHE A 257 -19.57 -4.42 -6.41
C PHE A 257 -20.85 -3.65 -6.13
N LEU A 258 -21.98 -4.36 -6.03
CA LEU A 258 -23.31 -3.76 -5.81
C LEU A 258 -23.41 -2.95 -4.51
N ILE A 259 -22.46 -3.12 -3.57
CA ILE A 259 -22.40 -2.36 -2.31
C ILE A 259 -21.03 -1.66 -2.22
N ALA A 260 -21.06 -0.47 -1.62
CA ALA A 260 -19.94 0.38 -1.29
C ALA A 260 -18.74 -0.39 -0.70
N ARG A 261 -17.56 -0.27 -1.31
CA ARG A 261 -16.27 -0.77 -0.78
C ARG A 261 -15.34 0.39 -0.48
N GLN A 262 -14.84 0.45 0.73
CA GLN A 262 -13.82 1.40 1.12
C GLN A 262 -12.49 0.65 1.07
N TYR A 263 -11.66 1.03 0.11
CA TYR A 263 -10.34 0.45 -0.03
C TYR A 263 -9.40 1.34 0.76
N GLU A 264 -8.88 0.81 1.86
CA GLU A 264 -8.19 1.56 2.89
C GLU A 264 -6.69 1.27 2.90
N SER A 265 -6.18 0.44 1.98
CA SER A 265 -4.73 0.24 1.90
C SER A 265 -4.27 -0.28 0.54
N ILE A 266 -3.00 -0.05 0.21
CA ILE A 266 -2.35 -0.47 -1.03
C ILE A 266 -0.88 -0.85 -0.76
N THR A 267 -0.36 -1.89 -1.42
CA THR A 267 1.09 -2.21 -1.44
C THR A 267 1.46 -2.82 -2.79
N GLN A 268 2.71 -2.66 -3.22
CA GLN A 268 3.22 -3.43 -4.34
C GLN A 268 3.35 -4.90 -3.93
N TRP A 269 2.97 -5.81 -4.84
CA TRP A 269 3.29 -7.23 -4.73
C TRP A 269 4.62 -7.56 -5.42
N LYS A 270 4.59 -7.80 -6.73
CA LYS A 270 5.76 -8.09 -7.58
C LYS A 270 5.52 -7.47 -8.95
N ASP A 271 6.56 -6.95 -9.58
CA ASP A 271 6.48 -6.31 -10.90
C ASP A 271 5.35 -5.26 -10.95
N ASP A 272 4.52 -5.30 -11.99
CA ASP A 272 3.33 -4.45 -12.15
C ASP A 272 2.09 -5.00 -11.42
N CYS A 273 2.26 -5.79 -10.36
CA CYS A 273 1.18 -6.33 -9.55
C CYS A 273 1.10 -5.60 -8.21
N TRP A 274 -0.09 -5.14 -7.86
CA TRP A 274 -0.39 -4.44 -6.62
C TRP A 274 -1.50 -5.15 -5.86
N LEU A 275 -1.49 -5.03 -4.54
CA LEU A 275 -2.56 -5.48 -3.67
C LEU A 275 -3.27 -4.26 -3.09
N VAL A 276 -4.60 -4.30 -3.05
CA VAL A 276 -5.42 -3.33 -2.31
C VAL A 276 -6.32 -4.05 -1.33
N ALA A 277 -6.52 -3.48 -0.15
CA ALA A 277 -7.36 -4.06 0.90
C ALA A 277 -8.64 -3.25 1.08
N ASN A 278 -9.75 -3.91 1.38
CA ASN A 278 -10.99 -3.25 1.79
C ASN A 278 -11.44 -3.70 3.19
N GLU A 279 -12.06 -2.79 3.93
CA GLU A 279 -12.75 -3.08 5.19
C GLU A 279 -13.98 -3.99 4.99
N GLY A 280 -14.41 -4.63 6.07
CA GLY A 280 -15.56 -5.53 6.10
C GLY A 280 -16.86 -4.81 6.49
N ARG A 281 -17.74 -4.58 5.52
CA ARG A 281 -19.11 -4.09 5.74
C ARG A 281 -20.14 -5.08 5.19
N LYS A 282 -20.86 -5.75 6.09
CA LYS A 282 -21.87 -6.77 5.72
C LYS A 282 -22.83 -6.22 4.65
N PRO A 283 -23.15 -7.02 3.62
CA PRO A 283 -22.81 -8.43 3.42
C PRO A 283 -21.40 -8.68 2.82
N GLN A 284 -20.57 -7.64 2.64
CA GLN A 284 -19.22 -7.81 2.10
C GLN A 284 -18.20 -8.06 3.20
N SER A 285 -17.36 -9.08 2.97
CA SER A 285 -16.18 -9.33 3.79
C SER A 285 -15.02 -8.45 3.34
N GLN A 286 -14.19 -8.09 4.32
CA GLN A 286 -12.84 -7.60 4.15
C GLN A 286 -12.03 -8.56 3.27
N ALA A 287 -11.20 -8.01 2.40
CA ALA A 287 -10.42 -8.82 1.48
C ALA A 287 -9.23 -8.04 0.92
N VAL A 288 -8.20 -8.78 0.54
CA VAL A 288 -7.11 -8.31 -0.31
C VAL A 288 -7.43 -8.63 -1.75
N TRP A 289 -7.20 -7.67 -2.65
CA TRP A 289 -7.46 -7.78 -4.08
C TRP A 289 -6.20 -7.57 -4.87
N ARG A 290 -5.93 -8.51 -5.76
CA ARG A 290 -4.86 -8.34 -6.74
C ARG A 290 -5.32 -7.44 -7.88
N VAL A 291 -4.59 -6.36 -8.12
CA VAL A 291 -4.84 -5.42 -9.20
C VAL A 291 -3.58 -5.26 -10.07
N LYS A 292 -3.79 -5.04 -11.37
CA LYS A 292 -2.69 -4.70 -12.27
C LYS A 292 -2.34 -3.22 -12.10
N GLY A 293 -1.05 -2.92 -12.12
CA GLY A 293 -0.47 -1.59 -12.07
C GLY A 293 -0.76 -0.79 -13.34
N LYS A 294 0.24 -0.34 -14.09
CA LYS A 294 0.05 0.50 -15.29
C LYS A 294 -0.44 -0.28 -16.50
N LYS A 295 -0.87 0.41 -17.57
CA LYS A 295 -1.09 -0.30 -18.86
C LYS A 295 0.31 -0.45 -19.42
N ASN A 296 0.87 -1.66 -19.43
CA ASN A 296 2.07 -1.89 -20.23
C ASN A 296 1.74 -1.43 -21.66
N GLN A 297 2.37 -0.35 -22.12
CA GLN A 297 2.66 -0.25 -23.54
C GLN A 297 3.51 -1.48 -23.85
N PRO A 298 3.22 -2.22 -24.93
CA PRO A 298 4.05 -3.35 -25.30
C PRO A 298 5.49 -2.83 -25.40
N LEU A 299 6.42 -3.54 -24.74
CA LEU A 299 7.83 -3.44 -25.06
C LEU A 299 7.90 -3.49 -26.59
N SER A 300 8.43 -2.44 -27.21
CA SER A 300 8.78 -2.47 -28.62
C SER A 300 9.75 -3.64 -28.78
N SER A 301 9.22 -4.79 -29.17
CA SER A 301 10.02 -5.92 -29.61
C SER A 301 10.89 -5.38 -30.72
N GLY A 302 12.19 -5.34 -30.47
CA GLY A 302 13.18 -4.90 -31.43
C GLY A 302 12.89 -5.56 -32.77
N LEU A 303 12.50 -4.74 -33.75
CA LEU A 303 12.55 -5.12 -35.15
C LEU A 303 14.03 -5.37 -35.44
N THR A 304 14.38 -6.64 -35.36
CA THR A 304 15.60 -7.18 -35.95
C THR A 304 15.43 -6.97 -37.44
N LEU A 305 15.99 -5.88 -37.96
CA LEU A 305 16.21 -5.71 -39.39
C LEU A 305 17.21 -6.79 -39.82
N LYS A 306 16.68 -7.91 -40.31
CA LYS A 306 17.41 -8.87 -41.11
C LYS A 306 17.10 -8.63 -42.59
N MET A 307 18.19 -8.43 -43.34
CA MET A 307 18.37 -8.59 -44.79
C MET A 307 17.84 -7.44 -45.66
N LYS A 308 18.56 -6.97 -46.69
CA LYS A 308 19.61 -7.60 -47.52
C LYS A 308 20.83 -6.71 -47.67
#